data_AF-A0A521DTF2-F1
#
_entry.id   AF-A0A521DTF2-F1
#
_cell.length_a   1.000
_cell.length_b   1.000
_cell.length_c   1.000
_cell.angle_alpha   90.00
_cell.angle_beta   90.00
_cell.angle_gamma   90.00
#
_symmetry.space_group_name_H-M   'P 1'
#
loop_
_entity.id
_entity.type
_entity.pdbx_description
1 polymer ?
#
loop_
_entity_poly.entity_id
_entity_poly.type
_entity_poly.pdbx_seq_one_letter_code
_entity_poly.pdbx_strand_id
1 'polypeptide(L)' 'MAKKTVASLQTSSKRLSKAIKMVKSPKTGAYTFVESIMAPEEVDEFLKKK' A
#
# COMPACT_ATOMS: atom_id res chain seq x y z
N MET A 1 -32.41 33.91 -6.66
CA MET A 1 -31.09 33.60 -6.06
C MET A 1 -30.88 32.09 -6.16
N ALA A 2 -30.16 31.62 -7.18
CA ALA A 2 -29.93 30.19 -7.37
C ALA A 2 -28.89 29.71 -6.36
N LYS A 3 -29.21 28.69 -5.55
CA LYS A 3 -28.24 28.00 -4.69
C LYS A 3 -27.21 27.33 -5.61
N LYS A 4 -26.09 28.00 -5.87
CA LYS A 4 -24.92 27.38 -6.50
C LYS A 4 -24.33 26.43 -5.47
N THR A 5 -24.68 25.16 -5.56
CA THR A 5 -24.03 24.11 -4.80
C THR A 5 -22.59 24.04 -5.29
N VAL A 6 -21.64 24.50 -4.48
CA VAL A 6 -20.21 24.35 -4.77
C VAL A 6 -19.88 22.89 -4.45
N ALA A 7 -19.66 22.09 -5.49
CA ALA A 7 -19.14 20.74 -5.32
C ALA A 7 -17.72 20.85 -4.75
N SER A 8 -17.54 20.45 -3.48
CA SER A 8 -16.20 20.35 -2.89
C SER A 8 -15.46 19.19 -3.54
N LEU A 9 -14.28 19.45 -4.10
CA LEU A 9 -13.39 18.39 -4.58
C LEU A 9 -12.80 17.67 -3.36
N GLN A 10 -13.18 16.41 -3.12
CA GLN A 10 -12.54 15.61 -2.06
C GLN A 10 -11.10 15.28 -2.48
N THR A 11 -10.16 16.09 -2.01
CA THR A 11 -8.72 15.91 -2.24
C THR A 11 -8.11 14.78 -1.43
N SER A 12 -8.87 14.17 -0.51
CA SER A 12 -8.43 12.99 0.24
C SER A 12 -8.51 11.73 -0.64
N SER A 13 -7.57 11.61 -1.58
CA SER A 13 -7.31 10.33 -2.24
C SER A 13 -6.73 9.36 -1.21
N LYS A 14 -7.27 8.14 -1.14
CA LYS A 14 -6.68 7.07 -0.33
C LYS A 14 -5.34 6.70 -0.97
N ARG A 15 -4.25 7.23 -0.42
CA ARG A 15 -2.89 6.88 -0.83
C ARG A 15 -2.64 5.42 -0.45
N LEU A 16 -2.29 4.61 -1.43
CA LEU A 16 -1.88 3.22 -1.23
C LEU A 16 -0.41 3.07 -1.61
N SER A 17 0.30 2.21 -0.89
CA SER A 17 1.71 1.90 -1.13
C SER A 17 1.86 0.43 -1.53
N LYS A 18 2.66 0.17 -2.56
CA LYS A 18 3.05 -1.20 -2.92
C LYS A 18 4.30 -1.57 -2.13
N ALA A 19 4.16 -2.49 -1.18
CA ALA A 19 5.27 -3.01 -0.40
C ALA A 19 5.78 -4.31 -1.03
N ILE A 20 7.09 -4.43 -1.22
CA ILE A 20 7.74 -5.60 -1.82
C ILE A 20 8.77 -6.12 -0.83
N LYS A 21 8.64 -7.39 -0.44
CA LYS A 21 9.60 -8.07 0.45
C LYS A 21 10.26 -9.25 -0.24
N MET A 22 11.54 -9.46 0.07
CA MET A 22 12.25 -10.67 -0.34
C MET A 22 12.03 -11.77 0.70
N VAL A 23 11.58 -12.94 0.24
CA VAL A 23 11.42 -14.14 1.06
C VAL A 23 12.32 -15.22 0.50
N LYS A 24 13.04 -15.93 1.38
CA LYS A 24 13.87 -17.06 0.98
C LYS A 24 12.99 -18.29 0.78
N SER A 25 13.04 -18.89 -0.40
CA SER A 25 12.34 -20.13 -0.71
C SER A 25 12.91 -21.28 0.13
N PRO A 26 12.09 -22.00 0.92
CA PRO A 26 12.56 -23.14 1.71
C PRO A 26 12.95 -24.33 0.84
N LYS A 27 12.41 -24.41 -0.39
CA LYS A 27 12.66 -25.53 -1.33
C LYS A 27 13.98 -25.40 -2.09
N THR A 28 14.31 -24.18 -2.50
CA THR A 28 15.43 -23.93 -3.44
C THR A 28 16.49 -23.00 -2.89
N GLY A 29 16.26 -22.35 -1.75
CA GLY A 29 17.18 -21.37 -1.16
C GLY A 29 17.27 -20.04 -1.93
N ALA A 30 16.63 -19.93 -3.09
CA ALA A 30 16.54 -18.71 -3.88
C ALA A 30 15.61 -17.67 -3.22
N TYR A 31 15.86 -16.39 -3.47
CA TYR A 31 14.98 -15.32 -3.02
C TYR A 31 13.86 -15.09 -4.03
N THR A 32 12.64 -14.99 -3.53
CA THR A 32 11.46 -14.59 -4.28
C THR A 32 10.91 -13.29 -3.72
N PHE A 33 10.26 -12.50 -4.58
CA PHE A 33 9.63 -11.25 -4.18
C PHE A 33 8.15 -11.51 -3.91
N VAL A 34 7.66 -11.03 -2.76
CA VAL A 34 6.24 -11.01 -2.40
C VAL A 34 5.80 -9.56 -2.34
N GLU A 35 4.77 -9.24 -3.11
CA GLU A 35 4.20 -7.90 -3.19
C GLU A 35 2.80 -7.82 -2.58
N SER A 36 2.49 -6.69 -1.95
CA SER A 36 1.17 -6.40 -1.42
C SER A 36 0.90 -4.90 -1.48
N ILE A 37 -0.34 -4.52 -1.76
CA ILE A 37 -0.81 -3.13 -1.78
C ILE A 37 -1.52 -2.85 -0.47
N MET A 38 -1.04 -1.88 0.30
CA MET A 38 -1.53 -1.58 1.65
C MET A 38 -1.49 -0.08 1.95
N ALA A 39 -2.02 0.30 3.12
CA ALA A 39 -1.92 1.68 3.59
C ALA A 39 -0.45 2.03 3.92
N PRO A 40 0.03 3.26 3.69
CA PRO A 40 1.42 3.66 3.95
C PRO A 40 1.88 3.38 5.38
N GLU A 41 0.98 3.44 6.35
CA GLU A 41 1.24 3.26 7.77
C GLU A 41 1.55 1.78 8.13
N GLU A 42 1.06 0.84 7.33
CA GLU A 42 1.19 -0.60 7.55
C GLU A 42 2.46 -1.20 6.90
N VAL A 43 3.15 -0.42 6.07
CA VAL A 43 4.32 -0.88 5.30
C VAL A 43 5.46 -1.33 6.21
N ASP A 44 5.73 -0.58 7.29
CA ASP A 44 6.82 -0.90 8.22
C ASP A 44 6.59 -2.22 8.95
N GLU A 45 5.34 -2.50 9.31
CA GLU A 45 4.97 -3.76 9.96
C GLU A 45 5.10 -4.94 8.98
N PHE A 46 4.66 -4.75 7.73
CA PHE A 46 4.80 -5.75 6.69
C PHE A 46 6.26 -6.13 6.42
N LEU A 47 7.17 -5.15 6.39
CA LEU A 47 8.60 -5.37 6.14
C LEU A 47 9.33 -6.02 7.33
N LYS A 48 8.87 -5.79 8.57
CA LYS A 48 9.45 -6.41 9.78
C LYS A 48 9.09 -7.89 9.92
N LYS A 49 8.02 -8.34 9.28
CA LYS A 49 7.54 -9.73 9.35
C LYS A 49 8.50 -10.69 8.61
N LYS A 50 9.29 -11.42 9.39
CA LYS A 50 10.21 -12.48 8.93
C LYS A 50 9.51 -13.63 8.23
#